data_AF-A0A942IMU5-F1
#
_entry.id   AF-A0A942IMU5-F1
#
_cell.length_a   1.000
_cell.length_b   1.000
_cell.length_c   1.000
_cell.angle_alpha   90.00
_cell.angle_beta   90.00
_cell.angle_gamma   90.00
#
_symmetry.space_group_name_H-M   'P 1'
#
loop_
_entity.id
_entity.type
_entity.pdbx_description
1 polymer ?
#
loop_
_entity_poly.entity_id
_entity_poly.type
_entity_poly.pdbx_seq_one_letter_code
_entity_poly.pdbx_strand_id
1 'polypeptide(L)'
;PGQTLACEAYLLGGIRCAEVGSVMFGKKDVHGKLIPATRELVRLAIPRRVYTQSHIDYVAEVFGHLMEKRNSTNGYRITWEPSFLRHFTAKFEPITSVAETEELRGMEIPLY
;
A
#
# COMPACT_ATOMS: atom_id res chain seq x y z
N PRO A 1 -0.50 -1.48 5.01
CA PRO A 1 -1.13 -2.59 4.29
C PRO A 1 -2.08 -2.19 3.15
N GLY A 2 -2.46 -0.93 2.98
CA GLY A 2 -3.01 -0.48 1.69
C GLY A 2 -1.94 -0.32 0.59
N GLN A 3 -0.73 0.10 0.97
CA GLN A 3 0.33 0.43 0.02
C GLN A 3 0.87 -0.83 -0.67
N THR A 4 1.16 -1.88 0.09
CA THR A 4 1.55 -3.19 -0.48
C THR A 4 0.53 -3.67 -1.50
N LEU A 5 -0.75 -3.68 -1.15
CA LEU A 5 -1.80 -4.17 -2.06
C LEU A 5 -1.88 -3.33 -3.34
N ALA A 6 -1.73 -2.01 -3.25
CA ALA A 6 -1.71 -1.13 -4.43
C ALA A 6 -0.49 -1.39 -5.32
N CYS A 7 0.69 -1.61 -4.72
CA CYS A 7 1.91 -1.97 -5.46
C CYS A 7 1.77 -3.33 -6.15
N GLU A 8 1.29 -4.36 -5.44
CA GLU A 8 1.13 -5.70 -6.01
C GLU A 8 0.06 -5.75 -7.11
N ALA A 9 -1.04 -5.01 -6.97
CA ALA A 9 -2.04 -4.89 -8.04
C ALA A 9 -1.45 -4.31 -9.33
N TYR A 10 -0.50 -3.38 -9.19
CA TYR A 10 0.22 -2.82 -10.32
C TYR A 10 1.25 -3.82 -10.90
N LEU A 11 2.04 -4.47 -10.04
CA LEU A 11 3.06 -5.44 -10.49
C LEU A 11 2.44 -6.68 -11.16
N LEU A 12 1.34 -7.20 -10.61
CA LEU A 12 0.70 -8.41 -11.10
C LEU A 12 -0.21 -8.17 -12.31
N GLY A 13 -1.02 -7.09 -12.27
CA GLY A 13 -2.07 -6.85 -13.26
C GLY A 13 -2.03 -5.50 -13.96
N GLY A 14 -1.02 -4.66 -13.71
CA GLY A 14 -0.96 -3.31 -14.26
C GLY A 14 -2.08 -2.38 -13.75
N ILE A 15 -2.76 -2.74 -12.66
CA ILE A 15 -3.91 -2.01 -12.12
C ILE A 15 -3.40 -0.96 -11.14
N ARG A 16 -3.52 0.32 -11.52
CA ARG A 16 -3.17 1.43 -10.61
C ARG A 16 -4.34 1.79 -9.71
N CYS A 17 -4.11 1.70 -8.41
CA CYS A 17 -5.08 2.04 -7.37
C CYS A 17 -4.57 3.18 -6.48
N ALA A 18 -5.45 3.76 -5.67
CA ALA A 18 -5.04 4.72 -4.64
C ALA A 18 -5.08 4.06 -3.26
N GLU A 19 -3.97 4.10 -2.53
CA GLU A 19 -3.96 3.80 -1.10
C GLU A 19 -4.79 4.86 -0.37
N VAL A 20 -5.63 4.40 0.56
CA VAL A 20 -6.47 5.24 1.43
C VAL A 20 -6.33 4.69 2.85
N GLY A 21 -5.13 4.85 3.41
CA GLY A 21 -4.76 4.29 4.71
C GLY A 21 -3.68 5.11 5.40
N SER A 22 -2.76 4.45 6.09
CA SER A 22 -1.74 5.10 6.91
C SER A 22 -0.75 5.95 6.10
N VAL A 23 -0.53 5.68 4.81
CA VAL A 23 0.33 6.55 4.00
C VAL A 23 -0.37 7.90 3.81
N MET A 24 -1.66 7.89 3.46
CA MET A 24 -2.46 9.09 3.22
C MET A 24 -2.86 9.85 4.50
N PHE A 25 -3.32 9.13 5.52
CA PHE A 25 -3.96 9.70 6.72
C PHE A 25 -3.25 9.38 8.04
N GLY A 26 -2.16 8.61 8.00
CA GLY A 26 -1.35 8.37 9.19
C GLY A 26 -0.77 9.68 9.73
N LYS A 27 -0.74 9.80 11.06
CA LYS A 27 -0.21 10.97 11.77
C LYS A 27 1.10 10.62 12.44
N LYS A 28 1.88 11.61 12.85
CA LYS A 28 3.00 11.42 13.76
C LYS A 28 2.65 11.96 15.13
N ASP A 29 3.03 11.25 16.19
CA ASP A 29 2.96 11.76 17.54
C ASP A 29 4.08 12.77 17.83
N VAL A 30 4.15 13.28 19.06
CA VAL A 30 5.15 14.26 19.51
C VAL A 30 6.59 13.72 19.49
N HIS A 31 6.76 12.39 19.44
CA HIS A 31 8.04 11.70 19.36
C HIS A 31 8.37 11.26 17.91
N GLY A 32 7.51 11.61 16.94
CA GLY A 32 7.68 11.26 15.53
C GLY A 32 7.20 9.86 15.16
N LYS A 33 6.60 9.11 16.08
CA LYS A 33 6.09 7.75 15.85
C LYS A 33 4.80 7.81 15.04
N LEU A 34 4.65 6.87 14.10
CA LEU A 34 3.45 6.79 13.28
C LEU A 34 2.26 6.32 14.12
N ILE A 35 1.20 7.13 14.06
CA ILE A 35 -0.16 6.75 14.43
C ILE A 35 -0.85 6.30 13.13
N PRO A 36 -1.15 5.00 12.97
CA PRO A 36 -1.78 4.48 11.77
C PRO A 36 -3.19 5.03 11.57
N ALA A 37 -3.67 4.98 10.33
CA ALA A 37 -5.06 5.30 10.01
C ALA A 37 -6.00 4.23 10.61
N THR A 38 -7.25 4.62 10.89
CA THR A 38 -8.26 3.70 11.42
C THR A 38 -8.56 2.53 10.48
N ARG A 39 -8.38 2.73 9.17
CA ARG A 39 -8.57 1.68 8.14
C ARG A 39 -7.45 1.74 7.12
N GLU A 40 -7.02 0.55 6.70
CA GLU A 40 -6.08 0.33 5.60
C GLU A 40 -6.88 -0.10 4.36
N LEU A 41 -7.18 0.86 3.48
CA LEU A 41 -8.02 0.61 2.30
C LEU A 41 -7.26 0.91 1.00
N VAL A 42 -7.75 0.31 -0.08
CA VAL A 42 -7.35 0.65 -1.45
C VAL A 42 -8.61 1.04 -2.22
N ARG A 43 -8.57 2.19 -2.90
CA ARG A 43 -9.68 2.69 -3.70
C ARG A 43 -9.48 2.39 -5.18
N LEU A 44 -10.43 1.65 -5.74
CA LEU A 44 -10.60 1.41 -7.18
C LEU A 44 -11.55 2.46 -7.76
N ALA A 45 -11.01 3.47 -8.41
CA ALA A 45 -11.82 4.50 -9.08
C ALA A 45 -12.06 4.11 -10.54
N ILE A 46 -13.32 3.97 -10.95
CA ILE A 46 -13.72 3.60 -12.31
C ILE A 46 -14.13 4.86 -13.08
N PRO A 47 -13.35 5.32 -14.08
CA PRO A 47 -13.72 6.46 -14.92
C PRO A 47 -14.95 6.15 -15.78
N ARG A 48 -15.84 7.14 -15.91
CA ARG A 48 -17.10 6.99 -16.64
C ARG A 48 -16.87 6.76 -18.14
N ARG A 49 -17.44 5.68 -18.69
CA ARG A 49 -17.41 5.32 -20.13
C ARG A 49 -16.01 5.07 -20.70
N VAL A 50 -15.06 4.65 -19.86
CA VAL A 50 -13.68 4.32 -20.29
C VAL A 50 -13.46 2.81 -20.35
N TYR A 51 -13.95 2.07 -19.35
CA TYR A 51 -13.74 0.64 -19.24
C TYR A 51 -15.00 -0.16 -19.60
N THR A 52 -14.80 -1.37 -20.12
CA THR A 52 -15.82 -2.36 -20.51
C THR A 52 -16.00 -3.38 -19.38
N GLN A 53 -16.98 -4.28 -19.53
CA GLN A 53 -17.17 -5.41 -18.61
C GLN A 53 -15.91 -6.28 -18.48
N SER A 54 -15.24 -6.59 -19.60
CA SER A 54 -14.03 -7.40 -19.61
C SER A 54 -12.88 -6.80 -18.78
N HIS A 55 -12.77 -5.47 -18.70
CA HIS A 55 -11.78 -4.84 -17.82
C HIS A 55 -12.13 -5.03 -16.33
N ILE A 56 -13.42 -5.05 -15.98
CA ILE A 56 -13.87 -5.31 -14.60
C ILE A 56 -13.64 -6.77 -14.22
N ASP A 57 -13.95 -7.69 -15.14
CA ASP A 57 -13.69 -9.12 -14.95
C ASP A 57 -12.19 -9.38 -14.75
N TYR A 58 -11.34 -8.74 -15.57
CA TYR A 58 -9.89 -8.80 -15.43
C TYR A 58 -9.40 -8.28 -14.06
N VAL A 59 -9.95 -7.16 -13.59
CA VAL A 59 -9.63 -6.64 -12.24
C VAL A 59 -10.02 -7.66 -11.17
N ALA A 60 -11.21 -8.26 -11.26
CA ALA A 60 -11.64 -9.28 -10.31
C ALA A 60 -10.71 -10.51 -10.29
N GLU A 61 -10.28 -10.99 -11.47
CA GLU A 61 -9.34 -12.10 -11.60
C GLU A 61 -7.98 -11.80 -10.95
N VAL A 62 -7.39 -10.64 -11.25
CA VAL A 62 -6.11 -10.21 -10.65
C VAL A 62 -6.22 -10.13 -9.14
N PHE A 63 -7.30 -9.55 -8.60
CA PHE A 63 -7.50 -9.49 -7.16
C PHE A 63 -7.71 -10.88 -6.54
N GLY A 64 -8.33 -11.82 -7.26
CA GLY A 64 -8.38 -13.23 -6.87
C GLY A 64 -6.99 -13.81 -6.66
N HIS A 65 -6.09 -13.65 -7.62
CA HIS A 65 -4.69 -14.11 -7.51
C HIS A 65 -3.92 -13.41 -6.38
N LEU A 66 -4.17 -12.13 -6.12
CA LEU A 66 -3.55 -11.42 -4.99
C LEU A 66 -4.00 -11.99 -3.63
N MET A 67 -5.26 -12.39 -3.51
CA MET A 67 -5.77 -13.00 -2.28
C MET A 67 -5.08 -14.33 -1.95
N GLU A 68 -4.72 -15.11 -2.96
CA GLU A 68 -3.95 -16.35 -2.80
C GLU A 68 -2.53 -16.08 -2.29
N LYS A 69 -1.91 -14.99 -2.73
CA LYS A 69 -0.53 -14.59 -2.37
C LYS A 69 -0.42 -13.70 -1.13
N ARG A 70 -1.53 -13.38 -0.47
CA ARG A 70 -1.57 -12.39 0.64
C ARG A 70 -0.63 -12.67 1.80
N ASN A 71 -0.29 -13.95 2.03
CA ASN A 71 0.57 -14.37 3.13
C ASN A 71 2.07 -14.35 2.77
N SER A 72 2.40 -14.24 1.48
CA SER A 72 3.79 -14.22 1.00
C SER A 72 4.26 -12.82 0.61
N THR A 73 3.42 -11.80 0.82
CA THR A 73 3.74 -10.42 0.44
C THR A 73 4.33 -9.67 1.62
N ASN A 74 5.45 -8.99 1.40
CA ASN A 74 6.09 -8.16 2.43
C ASN A 74 5.57 -6.73 2.37
N GLY A 75 5.72 -6.01 3.49
CA GLY A 75 5.41 -4.59 3.59
C GLY A 75 6.43 -3.71 2.86
N TYR A 76 6.14 -2.42 2.82
CA TYR A 76 7.04 -1.39 2.32
C TYR A 76 7.48 -0.45 3.46
N ARG A 77 8.70 0.06 3.35
CA ARG A 77 9.25 1.13 4.20
C ARG A 77 9.34 2.42 3.41
N ILE A 78 8.98 3.56 4.02
CA ILE A 78 9.29 4.88 3.48
C ILE A 78 10.79 5.17 3.60
N THR A 79 11.46 5.43 2.48
CA THR A 79 12.87 5.88 2.47
C THR A 79 13.00 7.39 2.49
N TRP A 80 12.00 8.08 1.96
CA TRP A 80 11.93 9.53 1.91
C TRP A 80 10.47 9.99 1.85
N GLU A 81 10.11 11.03 2.59
CA GLU A 81 8.79 11.66 2.53
C GLU A 81 8.92 13.19 2.53
N PRO A 82 8.03 13.91 1.81
CA PRO A 82 7.93 15.37 1.92
C PRO A 82 7.23 15.78 3.23
N SER A 83 7.39 17.06 3.61
CA SER A 83 6.75 17.62 4.81
C SER A 83 5.21 17.63 4.76
N PHE A 84 4.63 17.65 3.57
CA PHE A 84 3.18 17.69 3.37
C PHE A 84 2.76 16.75 2.24
N LEU A 85 1.54 16.22 2.35
CA LEU A 85 0.90 15.38 1.33
C LEU A 85 1.78 14.22 0.83
N ARG A 86 2.44 13.53 1.78
CA ARG A 86 3.43 12.48 1.50
C ARG A 86 2.96 11.37 0.56
N HIS A 87 1.67 11.06 0.54
CA HIS A 87 1.10 10.01 -0.31
C HIS A 87 1.24 10.27 -1.82
N PHE A 88 1.58 11.49 -2.24
CA PHE A 88 1.85 11.77 -3.66
C PHE A 88 3.27 11.46 -4.11
N THR A 89 4.27 11.72 -3.26
CA THR A 89 5.68 11.73 -3.70
C THR A 89 6.64 10.97 -2.79
N ALA A 90 6.15 10.40 -1.69
CA ALA A 90 6.97 9.54 -0.84
C ALA A 90 7.58 8.39 -1.65
N LYS A 91 8.81 8.03 -1.29
CA LYS A 91 9.55 6.93 -1.89
C LYS A 91 9.55 5.75 -0.93
N PHE A 92 9.45 4.55 -1.49
CA PHE A 92 9.31 3.32 -0.74
C PHE A 92 10.31 2.27 -1.24
N GLU A 93 10.71 1.39 -0.33
CA GLU A 93 11.45 0.17 -0.64
C GLU A 93 10.72 -1.04 -0.04
N PRO A 94 10.71 -2.18 -0.75
CA PRO A 94 10.15 -3.42 -0.22
C PRO A 94 11.01 -3.94 0.93
N ILE A 95 10.39 -4.59 1.89
CA ILE A 95 11.11 -5.22 3.00
C ILE A 95 11.44 -6.65 2.61
N THR A 96 12.73 -7.00 2.64
CA THR A 96 13.24 -8.20 1.98
C THR A 96 13.20 -9.43 2.90
N SER A 97 13.10 -9.24 4.22
CA SER A 97 13.06 -10.35 5.19
C SER A 97 12.06 -10.16 6.33
N VAL A 98 11.57 -11.29 6.86
CA VAL A 98 10.72 -11.32 8.06
C VAL A 98 11.49 -10.83 9.29
N ALA A 99 12.81 -11.10 9.35
CA ALA A 99 13.70 -10.60 10.39
C ALA A 99 13.81 -9.07 10.37
N GLU A 100 14.00 -8.45 9.18
CA GLU A 100 13.94 -6.98 9.05
C GLU A 100 12.56 -6.44 9.43
N THR A 101 11.48 -7.17 9.13
CA THR A 101 10.12 -6.75 9.49
C THR A 101 9.93 -6.70 11.00
N GLU A 102 10.43 -7.69 11.74
CA GLU A 102 10.38 -7.74 13.21
C GLU A 102 11.33 -6.73 13.86
N GLU A 103 12.55 -6.60 13.33
CA GLU A 103 13.53 -5.61 13.78
C GLU A 103 12.99 -4.19 13.56
N LEU A 104 12.31 -3.92 12.45
CA LEU A 104 11.67 -2.64 12.19
C LEU A 104 10.48 -2.35 13.07
N ARG A 105 9.68 -3.38 13.41
CA ARG A 105 8.64 -3.26 14.43
C ARG A 105 9.25 -2.93 15.79
N GLY A 106 10.40 -3.54 16.12
CA GLY A 106 11.17 -3.26 17.33
C GLY A 106 11.81 -1.87 17.36
N MET A 107 12.21 -1.34 16.20
CA MET A 107 12.73 0.02 16.02
C MET A 107 11.63 1.08 15.84
N GLU A 108 10.35 0.69 15.99
CA GLU A 108 9.17 1.54 15.81
C GLU A 108 9.09 2.26 14.45
N ILE A 109 9.76 1.71 13.43
CA ILE A 109 9.73 2.27 12.09
C ILE A 109 8.41 1.90 11.43
N PRO A 110 7.66 2.88 10.88
CA PRO A 110 6.38 2.60 10.29
C PRO A 110 6.46 1.72 9.05
N LEU A 111 5.69 0.64 9.09
CA LEU A 111 5.53 -0.34 8.02
C LEU A 111 4.20 -0.11 7.30
N TYR A 112 4.23 -0.04 5.98
CA TYR A 112 3.08 0.27 5.12
C TYR A 112 2.79 -0.81 4.10
#